data_AF-A0A250VT29-F1
#
_entry.id   AF-A0A250VT29-F1
#
_cell.length_a   1.000
_cell.length_b   1.000
_cell.length_c   1.000
_cell.angle_alpha   90.00
_cell.angle_beta   90.00
_cell.angle_gamma   90.00
#
_symmetry.space_group_name_H-M   'P 1'
#
loop_
_entity.id
_entity.type
_entity.pdbx_description
1 polymer ?
#
loop_
_entity_poly.entity_id
_entity_poly.type
_entity_poly.pdbx_seq_one_letter_code
_entity_poly.pdbx_strand_id
1 'polypeptide(L)'
;MTATPRIEEIRARADAATPGHWGTDYDGKGTYYVHARLRTERGAGMVSDGVVATLQGEHGDGQTYRNASFAARAREDVPFLLDRVAELEALVQGMADPDPCWFDHHGYCQAHGWTATSPACPHGRAQSLFPELKES
;
A
#
# COMPACT_ATOMS: atom_id res chain seq x y z
N MET A 1 -4.07 -3.44 17.28
CA MET A 1 -3.46 -4.57 16.57
C MET A 1 -2.41 -4.04 15.62
N THR A 2 -1.28 -4.71 15.53
CA THR A 2 -0.18 -4.38 14.62
C THR A 2 -0.52 -4.88 13.22
N ALA A 3 -0.17 -4.12 12.19
CA ALA A 3 -0.43 -4.54 10.82
C ALA A 3 0.32 -5.86 10.51
N THR A 4 -0.08 -6.56 9.45
CA THR A 4 0.66 -7.78 9.05
C THR A 4 2.16 -7.45 8.89
N PRO A 5 3.08 -8.42 9.14
CA PRO A 5 4.52 -8.16 9.04
C PRO A 5 4.92 -7.50 7.71
N ARG A 6 4.22 -7.88 6.62
CA ARG A 6 4.44 -7.28 5.31
C ARG A 6 3.98 -5.83 5.21
N ILE A 7 2.84 -5.47 5.79
CA ILE A 7 2.35 -4.08 5.80
C ILE A 7 3.26 -3.19 6.65
N GLU A 8 3.73 -3.70 7.79
CA GLU A 8 4.72 -2.98 8.62
C GLU A 8 6.05 -2.77 7.88
N GLU A 9 6.55 -3.79 7.15
CA GLU A 9 7.72 -3.63 6.30
C GLU A 9 7.54 -2.58 5.19
N ILE A 10 6.35 -2.47 4.61
CA ILE A 10 6.06 -1.46 3.58
C ILE A 10 5.98 -0.09 4.24
N ARG A 11 5.31 0.04 5.38
CA ARG A 11 5.23 1.29 6.16
C ARG A 11 6.62 1.79 6.56
N ALA A 12 7.46 0.91 7.13
CA ALA A 12 8.83 1.25 7.50
C ALA A 12 9.66 1.75 6.31
N ARG A 13 9.50 1.15 5.12
CA ARG A 13 10.16 1.63 3.90
C ARG A 13 9.62 2.97 3.43
N ALA A 14 8.32 3.21 3.53
CA ALA A 14 7.70 4.48 3.18
C ALA A 14 8.15 5.60 4.13
N ASP A 15 8.25 5.31 5.43
CA ASP A 15 8.68 6.27 6.46
C ASP A 15 10.18 6.60 6.34
N ALA A 16 11.00 5.63 5.94
CA ALA A 16 12.44 5.83 5.70
C ALA A 16 12.75 6.56 4.37
N ALA A 17 11.77 6.68 3.46
CA ALA A 17 11.97 7.33 2.17
C ALA A 17 12.12 8.85 2.31
N THR A 18 12.85 9.48 1.38
CA THR A 18 13.09 10.93 1.37
C THR A 18 11.78 11.73 1.54
N PRO A 19 11.71 12.65 2.53
CA PRO A 19 10.46 13.31 2.88
C PRO A 19 10.03 14.40 1.89
N GLY A 20 8.74 14.73 1.92
CA GLY A 20 8.13 15.75 1.06
C GLY A 20 7.71 15.18 -0.31
N HIS A 21 6.98 15.99 -1.08
CA HIS A 21 6.48 15.59 -2.39
C HIS A 21 7.65 15.28 -3.33
N TRP A 22 7.47 14.32 -4.24
CA TRP A 22 8.45 14.03 -5.29
C TRP A 22 7.92 14.45 -6.65
N GLY A 23 8.81 14.93 -7.52
CA GLY A 23 8.47 15.36 -8.88
C GLY A 23 9.44 14.80 -9.91
N THR A 24 9.08 14.85 -11.18
CA THR A 24 9.91 14.36 -12.28
C THR A 24 10.48 15.50 -13.12
N ASP A 25 11.73 15.35 -13.55
CA ASP A 25 12.40 16.22 -14.52
C ASP A 25 13.04 15.40 -15.65
N TYR A 26 13.35 16.04 -16.78
CA TYR A 26 13.89 15.41 -17.99
C TYR A 26 15.03 16.24 -18.59
N ASP A 27 16.19 15.61 -18.89
CA ASP A 27 17.37 16.31 -19.43
C ASP A 27 17.33 16.60 -20.94
N GLY A 28 16.29 16.16 -21.65
CA GLY A 28 16.22 16.26 -23.10
C GLY A 28 16.98 15.17 -23.87
N LYS A 29 17.69 14.26 -23.19
CA LYS A 29 18.61 13.27 -23.79
C LYS A 29 18.27 11.82 -23.48
N GLY A 30 17.13 11.56 -22.85
CA GLY A 30 16.69 10.21 -22.47
C GLY A 30 16.81 9.91 -20.98
N THR A 31 17.24 10.86 -20.14
CA THR A 31 17.30 10.66 -18.69
C THR A 31 16.15 11.36 -17.99
N TYR A 32 15.39 10.60 -17.20
CA TYR A 32 14.41 11.15 -16.25
C TYR A 32 14.95 11.10 -14.83
N TYR A 33 14.70 12.16 -14.08
CA TYR A 33 15.08 12.31 -12.67
C TYR A 33 13.83 12.36 -11.81
N VAL A 34 13.85 11.66 -10.68
CA VAL A 34 12.87 11.85 -9.61
C VAL A 34 13.53 12.71 -8.54
N HIS A 35 12.96 13.88 -8.29
CA HIS A 35 13.47 14.89 -7.38
C HIS A 35 12.66 14.97 -6.09
N ALA A 36 13.34 15.15 -4.96
CA ALA A 36 12.69 15.48 -3.70
C ALA A 36 12.32 16.97 -3.67
N ARG A 37 11.10 17.28 -3.25
CA ARG A 37 10.54 18.63 -3.10
C ARG A 37 10.73 19.54 -4.32
N LEU A 38 10.48 19.00 -5.50
CA LEU A 38 10.61 19.71 -6.78
C LEU A 38 9.61 20.87 -6.88
N ARG A 39 10.10 22.11 -6.98
CA ARG A 39 9.23 23.28 -6.94
C ARG A 39 9.78 24.38 -7.83
N THR A 40 8.90 25.30 -8.23
CA THR A 40 9.29 26.51 -8.94
C THR A 40 9.50 27.63 -7.92
N GLU A 41 10.71 28.17 -7.87
CA GLU A 41 11.05 29.35 -7.07
C GLU A 41 11.25 30.57 -7.97
N ARG A 42 10.69 31.70 -7.55
CA ARG A 42 10.79 32.95 -8.30
C ARG A 42 12.25 33.38 -8.41
N GLY A 43 12.74 33.54 -9.64
CA GLY A 43 14.11 33.98 -9.93
C GLY A 43 15.16 32.86 -9.93
N ALA A 44 14.86 31.70 -9.36
CA ALA A 44 15.74 30.52 -9.38
C ALA A 44 15.27 29.45 -10.39
N GLY A 45 14.02 29.52 -10.84
CA GLY A 45 13.46 28.51 -11.74
C GLY A 45 13.05 27.25 -11.00
N MET A 46 13.30 26.09 -11.58
CA MET A 46 12.97 24.80 -10.96
C MET A 46 14.08 24.38 -10.00
N VAL A 47 13.71 24.15 -8.74
CA VAL A 47 14.64 23.76 -7.67
C VAL A 47 14.15 22.48 -6.99
N SER A 48 15.08 21.72 -6.41
CA SER A 48 14.78 20.51 -5.65
C SER A 48 15.76 20.36 -4.47
N ASP A 49 15.38 19.55 -3.49
CA ASP A 49 16.22 19.23 -2.33
C ASP A 49 17.20 18.08 -2.63
N GLY A 50 17.15 17.50 -3.84
CA GLY A 50 18.05 16.45 -4.30
C GLY A 50 17.39 15.49 -5.29
N VAL A 51 18.23 14.66 -5.94
CA VAL A 51 17.79 13.56 -6.80
C VAL A 51 17.59 12.32 -5.93
N VAL A 52 16.39 11.74 -5.99
CA VAL A 52 16.01 10.49 -5.32
C VAL A 52 16.33 9.29 -6.21
N ALA A 53 16.07 9.39 -7.51
CA ALA A 53 16.33 8.33 -8.47
C ALA A 53 16.61 8.89 -9.87
N THR A 54 17.36 8.14 -10.66
CA THR A 54 17.64 8.42 -12.07
C THR A 54 17.23 7.21 -12.90
N LEU A 55 16.45 7.45 -13.95
CA LEU A 55 15.98 6.43 -14.86
C LEU A 55 16.52 6.75 -16.26
N GLN A 56 17.24 5.79 -16.83
CA GLN A 56 17.85 5.90 -18.15
C GLN A 56 16.96 5.21 -19.18
N GLY A 57 16.72 5.90 -20.28
CA GLY A 57 15.86 5.49 -21.37
C GLY A 57 16.37 5.97 -22.73
N GLU A 58 15.64 5.63 -23.78
CA GLU A 58 15.89 6.18 -25.12
C GLU A 58 15.19 7.55 -25.26
N HIS A 59 15.77 8.48 -26.00
CA HIS A 59 15.11 9.75 -26.26
C HIS A 59 13.72 9.55 -26.90
N GLY A 60 12.68 10.10 -26.27
CA GLY A 60 11.29 9.95 -26.74
C GLY A 60 10.58 8.70 -26.22
N ASP A 61 11.19 7.94 -25.30
CA ASP A 61 10.56 6.80 -24.69
C ASP A 61 9.50 7.19 -23.64
N GLY A 62 8.23 7.22 -24.07
CA GLY A 62 7.13 7.49 -23.14
C GLY A 62 7.09 6.54 -21.93
N GLN A 63 7.74 5.38 -21.99
CA GLN A 63 7.80 4.42 -20.90
C GLN A 63 8.69 4.88 -19.73
N THR A 64 9.85 5.49 -19.98
CA THR A 64 10.75 5.92 -18.90
C THR A 64 10.13 7.08 -18.14
N TYR A 65 9.46 8.00 -18.83
CA TYR A 65 8.62 9.02 -18.21
C TYR A 65 7.54 8.42 -17.30
N ARG A 66 6.81 7.39 -17.77
CA ARG A 66 5.75 6.73 -16.98
C ARG A 66 6.31 6.07 -15.74
N ASN A 67 7.48 5.42 -15.85
CA ASN A 67 8.16 4.79 -14.72
C ASN A 67 8.61 5.84 -13.69
N ALA A 68 9.20 6.95 -14.15
CA ALA A 68 9.63 8.04 -13.27
C ALA A 68 8.42 8.71 -12.58
N SER A 69 7.34 8.93 -13.32
CA SER A 69 6.08 9.47 -12.80
C SER A 69 5.47 8.54 -11.74
N PHE A 70 5.45 7.23 -12.01
CA PHE A 70 4.98 6.23 -11.04
C PHE A 70 5.80 6.26 -9.76
N ALA A 71 7.14 6.27 -9.88
CA ALA A 71 8.04 6.36 -8.73
C ALA A 71 7.84 7.65 -7.93
N ALA A 72 7.66 8.80 -8.59
CA ALA A 72 7.38 10.07 -7.92
C ALA A 72 6.04 10.03 -7.14
N ARG A 73 4.98 9.50 -7.77
CA ARG A 73 3.65 9.37 -7.16
C ARG A 73 3.61 8.39 -5.99
N ALA A 74 4.45 7.36 -6.00
CA ALA A 74 4.51 6.37 -4.93
C ALA A 74 4.75 6.99 -3.54
N ARG A 75 5.41 8.17 -3.47
CA ARG A 75 5.62 8.88 -2.20
C ARG A 75 4.32 9.29 -1.51
N GLU A 76 3.27 9.57 -2.27
CA GLU A 76 1.95 9.94 -1.75
C GLU A 76 1.00 8.74 -1.75
N ASP A 77 1.04 7.95 -2.82
CA ASP A 77 0.10 6.85 -3.01
C ASP A 77 0.34 5.71 -2.00
N VAL A 78 1.59 5.42 -1.62
CA VAL A 78 1.88 4.34 -0.66
C VAL A 78 1.32 4.65 0.74
N PRO A 79 1.59 5.81 1.37
CA PRO A 79 0.94 6.16 2.64
C PRO A 79 -0.58 6.12 2.56
N PHE A 80 -1.17 6.68 1.49
CA PHE A 80 -2.61 6.64 1.29
C PHE A 80 -3.16 5.21 1.26
N LEU A 81 -2.52 4.31 0.51
CA LEU A 81 -2.93 2.90 0.44
C LEU A 81 -2.73 2.17 1.77
N LEU A 82 -1.66 2.44 2.51
CA LEU A 82 -1.41 1.85 3.82
C LEU A 82 -2.51 2.24 4.82
N ASP A 83 -2.92 3.51 4.84
CA ASP A 83 -3.99 3.97 5.71
C ASP A 83 -5.34 3.39 5.29
N ARG A 84 -5.58 3.28 3.97
CA ARG A 84 -6.80 2.65 3.45
C ARG A 84 -6.88 1.16 3.79
N VAL A 85 -5.77 0.43 3.71
CA VAL A 85 -5.71 -0.98 4.12
C VAL A 85 -6.01 -1.11 5.61
N ALA A 86 -5.42 -0.27 6.47
CA ALA A 86 -5.68 -0.31 7.90
C ALA A 86 -7.16 -0.04 8.25
N GLU A 87 -7.80 0.91 7.56
CA GLU A 87 -9.24 1.18 7.73
C GLU A 87 -10.10 -0.03 7.32
N LEU A 88 -9.80 -0.65 6.18
CA LEU A 88 -10.51 -1.83 5.70
C LEU A 88 -10.31 -3.03 6.64
N GLU A 89 -9.11 -3.23 7.15
CA GLU A 89 -8.81 -4.27 8.14
C GLU A 89 -9.65 -4.08 9.41
N ALA A 90 -9.73 -2.85 9.93
CA ALA A 90 -10.56 -2.53 11.09
C ALA A 90 -12.06 -2.77 10.84
N LEU A 91 -12.57 -2.41 9.66
CA LEU A 91 -13.97 -2.65 9.29
C LEU A 91 -14.28 -4.15 9.18
N VAL A 92 -13.41 -4.93 8.52
CA VAL A 92 -13.61 -6.38 8.37
C VAL A 92 -13.58 -7.06 9.74
N GLN A 93 -12.69 -6.63 10.62
CA GLN A 93 -12.67 -7.13 11.98
C GLN A 93 -13.94 -6.78 12.76
N GLY A 94 -14.49 -5.56 12.61
CA GLY A 94 -15.76 -5.19 13.24
C GLY A 94 -16.95 -6.02 12.75
N MET A 95 -16.83 -6.69 11.60
CA MET A 95 -17.81 -7.63 11.07
C MET A 95 -17.52 -9.09 11.46
N ALA A 96 -16.40 -9.36 12.13
CA ALA A 96 -16.09 -10.69 12.64
C ALA A 96 -16.86 -10.92 13.96
N ASP A 97 -17.74 -11.90 13.95
CA ASP A 97 -18.45 -12.45 15.12
C ASP A 97 -17.50 -13.27 16.03
N PRO A 98 -17.49 -13.07 17.36
CA PRO A 98 -16.67 -13.89 18.26
C PRO A 98 -17.15 -15.35 18.39
N ASP A 99 -18.34 -15.70 17.88
CA ASP A 99 -18.91 -17.03 18.05
C ASP A 99 -18.07 -18.12 17.36
N PRO A 100 -17.84 -19.27 18.03
CA PRO A 100 -16.99 -20.32 17.49
C PRO A 100 -17.58 -20.87 16.20
N CYS A 101 -16.78 -20.86 15.13
CA CYS A 101 -17.10 -21.60 13.91
C CYS A 101 -17.02 -23.11 14.17
N TRP A 102 -18.17 -23.76 14.21
CA TRP A 102 -18.26 -25.22 14.17
C TRP A 102 -19.21 -25.66 13.04
N PHE A 103 -18.91 -26.83 12.47
CA PHE A 103 -19.65 -27.41 11.37
C PHE A 103 -20.66 -28.43 11.87
N ASP A 104 -21.87 -28.39 11.31
CA ASP A 104 -22.80 -29.50 11.47
C ASP A 104 -22.42 -30.71 10.61
N HIS A 105 -23.18 -31.79 10.72
CA HIS A 105 -22.96 -33.01 9.94
C HIS A 105 -23.19 -32.86 8.42
N HIS A 106 -23.74 -31.73 7.97
CA HIS A 106 -23.87 -31.36 6.56
C HIS A 106 -22.74 -30.43 6.09
N GLY A 107 -21.82 -30.02 6.99
CA GLY A 107 -20.70 -29.15 6.69
C GLY A 107 -21.04 -27.66 6.72
N TYR A 108 -22.17 -27.25 7.31
CA TYR A 108 -22.57 -25.84 7.41
C TYR A 108 -22.08 -25.20 8.70
N CYS A 109 -21.72 -23.92 8.66
CA CYS A 109 -21.35 -23.14 9.85
C CYS A 109 -22.61 -22.81 10.66
N GLN A 110 -22.70 -23.29 11.89
CA GLN A 110 -23.91 -23.15 12.70
C GLN A 110 -24.08 -21.74 13.30
N ALA A 111 -22.98 -21.09 13.70
CA ALA A 111 -23.01 -19.72 14.21
C ALA A 111 -23.39 -18.69 13.13
N HIS A 112 -22.99 -18.93 11.86
CA HIS A 112 -23.06 -17.92 10.79
C HIS A 112 -23.89 -18.37 9.56
N GLY A 113 -24.64 -19.46 9.70
CA GLY A 113 -25.62 -19.96 8.74
C GLY A 113 -25.05 -20.61 7.46
N TRP A 114 -25.95 -20.77 6.47
CA TRP A 114 -25.75 -21.44 5.18
C TRP A 114 -24.84 -20.62 4.25
N THR A 115 -23.59 -20.42 4.63
CA THR A 115 -22.56 -19.94 3.71
C THR A 115 -21.79 -21.14 3.18
N ALA A 116 -21.52 -21.17 1.87
CA ALA A 116 -20.67 -22.21 1.28
C ALA A 116 -19.35 -22.29 2.07
N THR A 117 -19.02 -23.47 2.57
CA THR A 117 -17.90 -23.71 3.49
C THR A 117 -16.63 -24.23 2.81
N SER A 118 -16.66 -24.35 1.48
CA SER A 118 -15.47 -24.56 0.65
C SER A 118 -15.33 -23.42 -0.38
N PRO A 119 -14.34 -22.51 -0.23
CA PRO A 119 -13.45 -22.36 0.93
C PRO A 119 -14.23 -21.97 2.19
N ALA A 120 -13.57 -21.92 3.36
CA ALA A 120 -14.19 -21.62 4.66
C ALA A 120 -15.20 -20.44 4.59
N CYS A 121 -16.21 -20.44 5.47
CA CYS A 121 -17.24 -19.40 5.50
C CYS A 121 -16.61 -17.99 5.57
N PRO A 122 -17.29 -16.92 5.08
CA PRO A 122 -16.76 -15.56 5.11
C PRO A 122 -16.18 -15.16 6.48
N HIS A 123 -16.83 -15.61 7.55
CA HIS A 123 -16.36 -15.38 8.91
C HIS A 123 -15.05 -16.10 9.24
N GLY A 124 -14.94 -17.41 8.99
CA GLY A 124 -13.70 -18.17 9.19
C GLY A 124 -12.54 -17.66 8.31
N ARG A 125 -12.83 -17.14 7.12
CA ARG A 125 -11.83 -16.45 6.28
C ARG A 125 -11.39 -15.13 6.88
N ALA A 126 -12.31 -14.33 7.44
CA ALA A 126 -11.97 -13.12 8.18
C ALA A 126 -11.09 -13.45 9.40
N GLN A 127 -11.45 -14.46 10.21
CA GLN A 127 -10.61 -14.92 11.32
C GLN A 127 -9.20 -15.37 10.87
N SER A 128 -9.06 -15.95 9.68
CA SER A 128 -7.75 -16.32 9.14
C SER A 128 -6.89 -15.10 8.77
N LEU A 129 -7.52 -13.97 8.45
CA LEU A 129 -6.85 -12.69 8.23
C LEU A 129 -6.54 -11.97 9.55
N PHE A 130 -7.31 -12.24 10.61
CA PHE A 130 -7.21 -11.62 11.93
C PHE A 130 -7.21 -12.67 13.06
N PRO A 131 -6.19 -13.55 13.16
CA PRO A 131 -6.15 -14.56 14.21
C PRO A 131 -6.05 -13.85 15.58
N GLU A 132 -6.96 -14.17 16.51
CA GLU A 132 -6.97 -13.60 17.85
C GLU A 132 -5.58 -13.76 18.51
N LEU A 133 -4.99 -12.63 18.89
CA LEU A 133 -3.87 -12.62 19.83
C LEU A 133 -4.39 -13.24 21.12
N LYS A 134 -3.93 -14.45 21.45
CA LYS A 134 -4.17 -15.07 22.76
C LYS A 134 -3.92 -14.01 23.83
N GLU A 135 -4.97 -13.66 24.57
CA GLU A 135 -4.83 -12.86 25.77
C GLU A 135 -3.88 -13.59 26.71
N SER A 136 -2.83 -12.87 27.12
CA SER A 136 -1.86 -13.27 28.14
C SER A 136 -2.44 -13.17 29.54
#